data_AF-A0A0F9H7R4-F1
#
_entry.id   AF-A0A0F9H7R4-F1
#
_cell.length_a   1.000
_cell.length_b   1.000
_cell.length_c   1.000
_cell.angle_alpha   90.00
_cell.angle_beta   90.00
_cell.angle_gamma   90.00
#
_symmetry.space_group_name_H-M   'P 1'
#
loop_
_entity.id
_entity.type
_entity.pdbx_description
1 polymer ?
#
loop_
_entity_poly.entity_id
_entity_poly.type
_entity_poly.pdbx_seq_one_letter_code
_entity_poly.pdbx_strand_id
1 'polypeptide(L)' 'MRRADAEQIVKDNGGEAKSGVAKDLPYLVTHSNEPTAKYKKAQAQKTEIITESQFLEMVE' A
#
# COMPACT_ATOMS: atom_id res chain seq x y z
N MET A 1 7.82 -2.77 -8.95
CA MET A 1 6.85 -2.61 -10.07
C MET A 1 6.52 -1.15 -10.29
N ARG A 2 5.92 -0.77 -11.44
CA ARG A 2 5.40 0.60 -11.57
C ARG A 2 4.13 0.72 -10.75
N ARG A 3 3.86 1.93 -10.25
CA ARG A 3 2.64 2.21 -9.49
C ARG A 3 1.37 1.85 -10.26
N ALA A 4 1.33 2.12 -11.56
CA ALA A 4 0.18 1.79 -12.41
C ALA A 4 -0.11 0.28 -12.44
N ASP A 5 0.94 -0.55 -12.47
CA ASP A 5 0.80 -2.01 -12.47
C ASP A 5 0.21 -2.48 -11.13
N ALA A 6 0.72 -1.96 -10.01
CA ALA A 6 0.19 -2.25 -8.68
C ALA A 6 -1.30 -1.87 -8.54
N GLU A 7 -1.67 -0.68 -9.04
CA GLU A 7 -3.05 -0.21 -9.01
C GLU A 7 -3.98 -1.09 -9.85
N GLN A 8 -3.49 -1.64 -10.96
CA GLN A 8 -4.25 -2.57 -11.80
C GLN A 8 -4.45 -3.91 -11.09
N ILE A 9 -3.38 -4.49 -10.52
CA ILE A 9 -3.46 -5.76 -9.77
C ILE A 9 -4.46 -5.66 -8.61
N VAL A 10 -4.45 -4.56 -7.85
CA VAL A 10 -5.42 -4.32 -6.77
C VAL A 10 -6.85 -4.33 -7.30
N LYS A 11 -7.11 -3.66 -8.43
CA LYS A 11 -8.45 -3.60 -9.03
C LYS A 11 -8.90 -4.94 -9.60
N ASP A 12 -8.00 -5.67 -10.25
CA ASP A 12 -8.29 -6.99 -10.84
C ASP A 12 -8.67 -8.01 -9.75
N ASN A 13 -8.15 -7.83 -8.53
CA ASN A 13 -8.49 -8.60 -7.34
C ASN A 13 -9.67 -8.02 -6.53
N GLY A 14 -10.43 -7.06 -7.09
CA GLY A 14 -11.62 -6.48 -6.46
C GLY A 14 -11.35 -5.45 -5.36
N GLY A 15 -10.10 -5.01 -5.20
CA GLY A 15 -9.71 -3.97 -4.26
C GLY A 15 -9.77 -2.54 -4.84
N GLU A 16 -9.45 -1.56 -3.98
CA GLU A 16 -9.38 -0.14 -4.35
C GLU A 16 -8.00 0.42 -4.00
N ALA A 17 -7.33 1.03 -4.99
CA ALA A 17 -6.07 1.74 -4.77
C ALA A 17 -6.32 3.22 -4.44
N LYS A 18 -5.75 3.70 -3.34
CA LYS A 18 -5.87 5.11 -2.90
C LYS A 18 -4.58 5.90 -3.12
N SER A 19 -4.73 7.18 -3.46
CA SER A 19 -3.60 8.09 -3.72
C SER A 19 -2.83 8.51 -2.45
N GLY A 20 -3.42 8.27 -1.27
CA GLY A 20 -2.83 8.58 0.03
C GLY A 20 -3.41 7.75 1.17
N VAL A 21 -2.78 7.89 2.33
CA VAL A 21 -3.20 7.18 3.56
C VAL A 21 -4.51 7.78 4.08
N ALA A 22 -5.61 7.06 3.88
CA ALA A 22 -6.94 7.37 4.36
C ALA A 22 -7.28 6.52 5.59
N LYS A 23 -8.29 6.94 6.37
CA LYS A 23 -8.67 6.27 7.64
C LYS A 23 -9.04 4.79 7.47
N ASP A 24 -9.49 4.42 6.28
CA ASP A 24 -9.94 3.09 5.90
C ASP A 24 -8.91 2.38 4.99
N LEU A 25 -7.65 2.84 4.96
CA LEU A 25 -6.60 2.19 4.21
C LEU A 25 -5.94 1.09 5.07
N PRO A 26 -6.14 -0.20 4.73
CA PRO A 26 -5.55 -1.31 5.49
C PRO A 26 -4.05 -1.46 5.23
N TYR A 27 -3.61 -1.27 3.99
CA TYR A 27 -2.23 -1.51 3.56
C TYR A 27 -1.61 -0.30 2.87
N LEU A 28 -0.37 0.03 3.24
CA LEU A 28 0.53 0.92 2.51
C LEU A 28 1.66 0.09 1.91
N VAL A 29 1.68 -0.03 0.58
CA VAL A 29 2.78 -0.67 -0.15
C VAL A 29 3.92 0.34 -0.35
N THR A 30 5.13 0.01 0.14
CA THR A 30 6.30 0.88 0.02
C THR A 30 7.59 0.08 -0.14
N HIS A 31 8.56 0.67 -0.85
CA HIS A 31 9.94 0.16 -0.96
C HIS A 31 10.89 0.73 0.09
N SER A 32 10.45 1.76 0.80
CA SER A 32 11.29 2.52 1.72
C SER A 32 10.65 2.60 3.09
N ASN A 33 11.50 2.41 4.10
CA ASN A 33 11.19 2.60 5.52
C ASN A 33 11.53 4.02 5.99
N GLU A 34 11.85 4.93 5.06
CA GLU A 34 12.11 6.31 5.41
C GLU A 34 10.86 6.96 6.03
N PRO A 35 11.02 7.75 7.11
CA PRO A 35 9.92 8.32 7.86
C PRO A 35 9.32 9.54 7.14
N THR A 36 8.80 9.32 5.94
CA THR A 36 8.07 10.30 5.13
C THR A 36 6.71 10.63 5.76
N ALA A 37 6.06 11.70 5.29
CA ALA A 37 4.73 12.09 5.78
C ALA A 37 3.70 10.96 5.62
N LYS A 38 3.75 10.18 4.53
CA LYS A 38 2.85 9.04 4.30
C LYS A 38 3.17 7.89 5.26
N TYR A 39 4.44 7.57 5.45
CA TYR A 39 4.89 6.51 6.36
C TYR A 39 4.46 6.80 7.81
N LYS A 40 4.73 8.01 8.31
CA LYS A 40 4.29 8.43 9.66
C LYS A 40 2.77 8.43 9.80
N LYS A 41 2.04 8.85 8.76
CA LYS A 41 0.57 8.85 8.77
C LYS A 41 0.01 7.42 8.82
N ALA A 42 0.59 6.49 8.07
CA ALA A 42 0.21 5.07 8.11
C ALA A 42 0.42 4.48 9.50
N GLN A 43 1.59 4.71 10.11
CA GLN A 43 1.86 4.27 11.48
C GLN A 43 0.85 4.84 12.49
N ALA A 44 0.57 6.15 12.42
CA ALA A 44 -0.39 6.79 13.32
C ALA A 44 -1.83 6.25 13.16
N GLN A 45 -2.20 5.83 11.96
CA GLN A 45 -3.53 5.29 11.64
C GLN A 45 -3.61 3.77 11.79
N LYS A 46 -2.53 3.11 12.19
CA LYS A 46 -2.40 1.65 12.25
C LYS A 46 -2.65 0.97 10.89
N THR A 47 -2.37 1.68 9.79
CA THR A 47 -2.27 1.08 8.46
C THR A 47 -1.03 0.21 8.43
N GLU A 48 -1.19 -1.03 7.98
CA GLU A 48 -0.08 -1.97 7.86
C GLU A 48 0.83 -1.57 6.71
N ILE A 49 2.14 -1.53 6.95
CA ILE A 49 3.12 -1.13 5.95
C ILE A 49 3.78 -2.39 5.42
N ILE A 50 3.61 -2.65 4.13
CA ILE A 50 4.09 -3.86 3.47
C ILE A 50 5.03 -3.52 2.31
N THR A 51 5.94 -4.44 2.03
CA THR A 51 6.86 -4.37 0.89
C THR A 51 6.20 -4.83 -0.40
N GLU A 52 6.84 -4.57 -1.55
CA GLU A 52 6.36 -5.10 -2.84
C GLU A 52 6.27 -6.64 -2.83
N SER A 53 7.23 -7.34 -2.22
CA SER A 53 7.22 -8.80 -2.16
C SER A 53 6.01 -9.32 -1.37
N GLN A 54 5.73 -8.75 -0.21
CA GLN A 54 4.55 -9.11 0.59
C GLN A 54 3.24 -8.78 -0.13
N PHE A 55 3.19 -7.66 -0.85
CA PHE A 55 2.02 -7.32 -1.67
C PHE A 55 1.77 -8.38 -2.75
N LEU A 56 2.81 -8.84 -3.44
CA LEU A 56 2.70 -9.88 -4.47
C LEU A 56 2.26 -11.22 -3.89
N GLU A 57 2.78 -11.64 -2.73
CA GLU A 57 2.37 -12.88 -2.06
C GLU A 57 0.89 -12.89 -1.65
N MET A 58 0.26 -11.72 -1.46
CA MET A 58 -1.15 -11.61 -1.09
C MET A 58 -2.11 -11.71 -2.28
N VAL A 59 -1.62 -11.53 -3.51
CA VAL A 59 -2.43 -11.46 -4.74
C VAL A 59 -2.14 -12.60 -5.72
N GLU A 60 -1.22 -13.51 -5.37
CA GLU A 60 -1.05 -14.83 -6.00
C GLU A 60 -2.10 -15.84 -5.49
#